data_AF-A0A736VLZ9-F1
#
_entry.id   AF-A0A736VLZ9-F1
#
_cell.length_a   1.000
_cell.length_b   1.000
_cell.length_c   1.000
_cell.angle_alpha   90.00
_cell.angle_beta   90.00
_cell.angle_gamma   90.00
#
_symmetry.space_group_name_H-M   'P 1'
#
loop_
_entity.id
_entity.type
_entity.pdbx_description
1 polymer ?
#
loop_
_entity_poly.entity_id
_entity_poly.type
_entity_poly.pdbx_seq_one_letter_code
_entity_poly.pdbx_strand_id
1 'polypeptide(L)'
;MNFLSKFLGGLKGCDYFRHFFFGAVISFIFFYISIHNANRLVLGQIIFFIINTILYPYARFLYLQITGFILGENIFILNAIVMLIAKVMTMFLCWIFAILIAPLGLAFLFFLNWKAEHQ
;
A
#
# COMPACT_ATOMS: atom_id res chain seq x y z
N MET A 1 -7.21 -2.07 -25.93
CA MET A 1 -6.15 -2.52 -25.01
C MET A 1 -6.77 -2.75 -23.64
N ASN A 2 -6.49 -3.90 -23.03
CA ASN A 2 -7.33 -4.57 -22.02
C ASN A 2 -7.59 -3.73 -20.76
N PHE A 3 -8.82 -3.76 -20.23
CA PHE A 3 -9.26 -3.05 -19.02
C PHE A 3 -8.33 -3.27 -17.80
N LEU A 4 -7.70 -4.45 -17.72
CA LEU A 4 -6.68 -4.82 -16.73
C LEU A 4 -5.40 -3.96 -16.79
N SER A 5 -4.96 -3.53 -17.98
CA SER A 5 -3.78 -2.67 -18.10
C SER A 5 -4.05 -1.23 -17.66
N LYS A 6 -5.32 -0.79 -17.58
CA LYS A 6 -5.66 0.47 -16.91
C LYS A 6 -5.57 0.34 -15.40
N PHE A 7 -6.21 -0.68 -14.82
CA PHE A 7 -6.24 -0.86 -13.37
C PHE A 7 -4.85 -1.12 -12.75
N LEU A 8 -3.96 -1.80 -13.48
CA LEU A 8 -2.60 -2.11 -13.03
C LEU A 8 -1.53 -1.16 -13.59
N GLY A 9 -1.78 -0.49 -14.72
CA GLY A 9 -0.75 0.25 -15.47
C GLY A 9 -0.52 1.70 -15.07
N GLY A 10 -1.29 2.23 -14.10
CA GLY A 10 -1.09 3.60 -13.58
C GLY A 10 0.08 3.75 -12.61
N LEU A 11 0.64 2.64 -12.09
CA LEU A 11 1.84 2.66 -11.26
C LEU A 11 3.07 2.23 -12.07
N LYS A 12 4.18 2.96 -11.94
CA LYS A 12 5.51 2.48 -12.36
C LYS A 12 5.73 1.11 -11.70
N GLY A 13 5.72 0.03 -12.49
CA GLY A 13 5.67 -1.35 -11.98
C GLY A 13 6.78 -1.69 -10.97
N CYS A 14 7.91 -0.99 -11.02
CA CYS A 14 9.01 -1.14 -10.05
C CYS A 14 8.61 -0.71 -8.63
N ASP A 15 7.83 0.36 -8.48
CA ASP A 15 7.39 0.86 -7.17
C ASP A 15 6.24 0.00 -6.60
N TYR A 16 5.39 -0.54 -7.46
CA TYR A 16 4.35 -1.50 -7.07
C TYR A 16 4.97 -2.78 -6.48
N PHE A 17 5.96 -3.36 -7.16
CA PHE A 17 6.61 -4.59 -6.70
C PHE A 17 7.30 -4.40 -5.35
N ARG A 18 7.96 -3.25 -5.15
CA ARG A 18 8.56 -2.89 -3.86
C ARG A 18 7.52 -2.86 -2.75
N HIS A 19 6.40 -2.18 -2.96
CA HIS A 19 5.33 -2.12 -1.96
C HIS A 19 4.73 -3.50 -1.68
N PHE A 20 4.50 -4.31 -2.72
CA PHE A 20 4.00 -5.67 -2.55
C PHE A 20 4.94 -6.54 -1.70
N PHE A 21 6.25 -6.50 -1.97
CA PHE A 21 7.25 -7.23 -1.19
C PHE A 21 7.17 -6.88 0.30
N PHE A 22 7.11 -5.60 0.62
CA PHE A 22 7.02 -5.18 2.01
C PHE A 22 5.69 -5.51 2.67
N GLY A 23 4.58 -5.43 1.95
CA GLY A 23 3.28 -5.89 2.44
C GLY A 23 3.30 -7.38 2.79
N ALA A 24 3.97 -8.19 1.95
CA ALA A 24 4.13 -9.62 2.19
C ALA A 24 5.00 -9.90 3.42
N VAL A 25 6.09 -9.14 3.62
CA VAL A 25 6.95 -9.25 4.81
C VAL A 25 6.15 -8.93 6.09
N ILE A 26 5.36 -7.86 6.09
CA ILE A 26 4.51 -7.49 7.25
C ILE A 26 3.51 -8.61 7.55
N SER A 27 2.82 -9.12 6.53
CA SER A 27 1.88 -10.25 6.69
C SER A 27 2.55 -11.51 7.22
N PHE A 28 3.77 -11.81 6.78
CA PHE A 28 4.53 -12.96 7.26
C PHE A 28 4.91 -12.82 8.75
N ILE A 29 5.30 -11.62 9.18
CA ILE A 29 5.60 -11.34 10.59
C ILE A 29 4.35 -11.55 11.46
N PHE A 30 3.20 -11.01 11.05
CA PHE A 30 1.94 -11.20 11.77
C PHE A 30 1.50 -12.68 11.81
N PHE A 31 1.69 -13.40 10.72
CA PHE A 31 1.42 -14.84 10.65
C PHE A 31 2.30 -15.63 11.64
N TYR A 32 3.60 -15.33 11.71
CA TYR A 32 4.52 -15.96 12.66
C TYR A 32 4.14 -15.69 14.12
N ILE A 33 3.79 -14.44 14.44
CA ILE A 33 3.33 -14.07 15.79
C ILE A 33 2.03 -14.82 16.15
N SER A 34 1.07 -14.91 15.23
CA SER A 34 -0.19 -15.62 15.47
C SER A 34 -0.01 -17.12 15.72
N ILE A 35 0.96 -17.79 15.06
CA ILE A 35 1.28 -19.21 15.31
C ILE A 35 1.82 -19.41 16.73
N HIS A 36 2.71 -18.53 17.18
CA HIS A 36 3.35 -18.64 18.49
C HIS A 36 2.41 -18.30 19.66
N ASN A 37 1.36 -17.52 19.44
CA ASN A 37 0.47 -17.05 20.50
C ASN A 37 -0.66 -18.04 20.87
N ALA A 38 -0.55 -19.33 20.51
CA ALA A 38 -1.52 -20.41 20.76
C ALA A 38 -2.96 -20.14 20.27
N ASN A 39 -3.18 -19.03 19.55
CA ASN A 39 -4.45 -18.69 18.94
C ASN A 39 -4.56 -19.55 17.68
N ARG A 40 -5.48 -20.53 17.65
CA ARG A 40 -5.74 -21.29 16.42
C ARG A 40 -5.95 -20.28 15.30
N LEU A 41 -5.07 -20.29 14.30
CA LEU A 41 -5.22 -19.49 13.10
C LEU A 41 -6.57 -19.83 12.46
N VAL A 42 -7.56 -18.99 12.74
CA VAL A 42 -8.88 -19.09 12.11
C VAL A 42 -8.68 -18.77 10.64
N LEU A 43 -9.29 -19.57 9.77
CA LEU A 43 -9.23 -19.41 8.31
C LEU A 43 -9.50 -17.95 7.87
N GLY A 44 -10.37 -17.24 8.60
CA GLY A 44 -10.64 -15.82 8.41
C GLY A 44 -9.44 -14.88 8.61
N GLN A 45 -8.52 -15.15 9.54
CA GLN A 45 -7.33 -14.31 9.75
C GLN A 45 -6.34 -14.44 8.58
N ILE A 46 -6.18 -15.65 8.06
CA ILE A 46 -5.31 -15.91 6.90
C ILE A 46 -5.86 -15.19 5.67
N ILE A 47 -7.16 -15.31 5.42
CA ILE A 47 -7.83 -14.61 4.32
C ILE A 47 -7.66 -13.08 4.49
N PHE A 48 -7.84 -12.56 5.69
CA PHE A 48 -7.65 -11.14 5.98
C PHE A 48 -6.23 -10.66 5.67
N PHE A 49 -5.19 -11.41 6.06
CA PHE A 49 -3.80 -11.06 5.75
C PHE A 49 -3.51 -11.09 4.25
N ILE A 50 -4.03 -12.09 3.53
CA ILE A 50 -3.86 -12.17 2.08
C ILE A 50 -4.51 -10.97 1.39
N ILE A 51 -5.75 -10.64 1.76
CA ILE A 51 -6.48 -9.49 1.21
C ILE A 51 -5.71 -8.19 1.50
N ASN A 52 -5.27 -7.97 2.75
CA ASN A 52 -4.50 -6.78 3.10
C ASN A 52 -3.18 -6.69 2.33
N THR A 53 -2.49 -7.81 2.11
CA THR A 53 -1.25 -7.85 1.32
C THR A 53 -1.48 -7.39 -0.12
N ILE A 54 -2.58 -7.82 -0.73
CA ILE A 54 -2.94 -7.45 -2.11
C ILE A 54 -3.41 -5.99 -2.18
N LEU A 55 -4.14 -5.50 -1.17
CA LEU A 55 -4.64 -4.12 -1.12
C LEU A 55 -3.57 -3.10 -0.72
N TYR A 56 -2.58 -3.51 0.07
CA TYR A 56 -1.50 -2.66 0.57
C TYR A 56 -0.80 -1.79 -0.50
N PRO A 57 -0.37 -2.32 -1.68
CA PRO A 57 0.28 -1.49 -2.69
C PRO A 57 -0.61 -0.33 -3.18
N TYR A 58 -1.93 -0.52 -3.23
CA TYR A 58 -2.89 0.52 -3.62
C TYR A 58 -3.07 1.57 -2.53
N ALA A 59 -3.15 1.15 -1.26
CA ALA A 59 -3.21 2.09 -0.14
C ALA A 59 -1.94 2.94 -0.05
N ARG A 60 -0.76 2.31 -0.23
CA ARG A 60 0.54 2.99 -0.21
C ARG A 60 0.68 3.98 -1.38
N PHE A 61 0.17 3.63 -2.55
CA PHE A 61 0.13 4.53 -3.69
C PHE A 61 -0.66 5.80 -3.36
N LEU A 62 -1.88 5.66 -2.85
CA LEU A 62 -2.71 6.82 -2.51
C LEU A 62 -2.03 7.70 -1.46
N TYR A 63 -1.41 7.09 -0.44
CA TYR A 63 -0.63 7.83 0.56
C TYR A 63 0.51 8.64 -0.06
N LEU A 64 1.26 8.07 -1.01
CA LEU A 64 2.33 8.79 -1.71
C LEU A 64 1.79 9.95 -2.54
N GLN A 65 0.64 9.79 -3.18
CA GLN A 65 -0.01 10.87 -3.93
C GLN A 65 -0.48 12.00 -2.99
N ILE A 66 -1.11 11.65 -1.86
CA ILE A 66 -1.58 12.63 -0.87
C ILE A 66 -0.40 13.37 -0.24
N THR A 67 0.63 12.64 0.19
CA THR A 67 1.82 13.27 0.79
C THR A 67 2.61 14.09 -0.20
N GLY A 68 2.75 13.64 -1.46
CA GLY A 68 3.33 14.45 -2.53
C GLY A 68 2.53 15.72 -2.80
N PHE A 69 1.20 15.66 -2.73
CA PHE A 69 0.34 16.84 -2.88
C PHE A 69 0.48 17.83 -1.71
N ILE A 70 0.51 17.33 -0.47
CA ILE A 70 0.62 18.17 0.73
C ILE A 70 2.01 18.79 0.86
N LEU A 71 3.07 18.00 0.63
CA LEU A 71 4.45 18.42 0.82
C LEU A 71 4.97 19.19 -0.41
N GLY A 72 4.44 18.90 -1.61
CA GLY A 72 4.89 19.50 -2.86
C GLY A 72 6.36 19.17 -3.17
N GLU A 73 7.10 20.17 -3.66
CA GLU A 73 8.55 20.06 -3.91
C GLU A 73 9.40 20.37 -2.67
N ASN A 74 8.80 20.49 -1.49
CA ASN A 74 9.55 20.83 -0.27
C ASN A 74 10.38 19.64 0.22
N ILE A 75 11.69 19.89 0.37
CA ILE A 75 12.65 18.89 0.84
C ILE A 75 12.77 19.04 2.37
N PHE A 76 12.20 18.09 3.11
CA PHE A 76 12.34 18.04 4.57
C PHE A 76 13.71 17.48 4.95
N ILE A 77 14.60 18.36 5.43
CA ILE A 77 15.91 17.96 5.94
C ILE A 77 15.76 17.65 7.43
N LEU A 78 15.44 16.39 7.72
CA LEU A 78 15.38 15.84 9.08
C LEU A 78 16.50 14.80 9.25
N ASN A 79 16.82 14.46 10.51
CA ASN A 79 17.74 13.37 10.79
C ASN A 79 17.30 12.09 10.05
N ALA A 80 18.24 11.43 9.36
CA ALA A 80 17.97 10.24 8.55
C ALA A 80 17.24 9.14 9.35
N ILE A 81 17.56 8.99 10.64
CA ILE A 81 16.91 8.03 11.54
C ILE A 81 15.42 8.36 11.71
N VAL A 82 15.10 9.63 11.94
CA VAL A 82 13.71 10.10 12.13
C VAL A 82 12.91 9.92 10.85
N MET A 83 13.49 10.28 9.71
CA MET A 83 12.87 10.09 8.39
C MET A 83 12.56 8.60 8.12
N LEU A 84 13.50 7.71 8.45
CA LEU A 84 13.34 6.27 8.25
C LEU A 84 12.25 5.70 9.17
N ILE A 85 12.21 6.10 10.44
CA ILE A 85 11.16 5.70 11.39
C ILE A 85 9.78 6.14 10.87
N ALA A 86 9.63 7.40 10.45
CA ALA A 86 8.38 7.90 9.89
C ALA A 86 7.95 7.09 8.65
N LYS A 87 8.90 6.74 7.79
CA LYS A 87 8.64 5.95 6.58
C LYS A 87 8.16 4.53 6.89
N VAL A 88 8.71 3.91 7.94
CA VAL A 88 8.30 2.58 8.43
C VAL A 88 6.96 2.66 9.15
N MET A 89 6.73 3.68 9.99
CA MET A 89 5.46 3.86 10.70
C MET A 89 4.28 4.04 9.75
N THR A 90 4.45 4.89 8.74
CA THR A 90 3.45 5.09 7.69
C THR A 90 3.22 3.83 6.86
N MET A 91 4.22 2.94 6.81
CA MET A 91 4.14 1.62 6.16
C MET A 91 3.20 0.69 6.89
N PHE A 92 3.39 0.56 8.20
CA PHE A 92 2.51 -0.23 9.07
C PHE A 92 1.09 0.35 9.08
N LEU A 93 0.95 1.67 9.18
CA LEU A 93 -0.36 2.33 9.15
C LEU A 93 -1.10 2.04 7.84
N CYS A 94 -0.43 2.18 6.68
CA CYS A 94 -1.04 1.86 5.39
C CYS A 94 -1.45 0.39 5.26
N TRP A 95 -0.75 -0.52 5.94
CA TRP A 95 -1.08 -1.95 5.94
C TRP A 95 -2.30 -2.26 6.82
N ILE A 96 -2.37 -1.70 8.04
CA ILE A 96 -3.52 -1.88 8.94
C ILE A 96 -4.80 -1.30 8.33
N PHE A 97 -4.69 -0.13 7.68
CA PHE A 97 -5.82 0.54 7.05
C PHE A 97 -5.98 0.19 5.56
N ALA A 98 -5.29 -0.83 5.04
CA ALA A 98 -5.29 -1.13 3.62
C ALA A 98 -6.71 -1.42 3.10
N ILE A 99 -7.54 -2.12 3.89
CA ILE A 99 -8.92 -2.43 3.51
C ILE A 99 -9.81 -1.19 3.31
N LEU A 100 -9.53 -0.10 4.02
CA LEU A 100 -10.29 1.16 3.93
C LEU A 100 -9.71 2.12 2.89
N ILE A 101 -8.37 2.19 2.81
CA ILE A 101 -7.67 3.16 1.96
C ILE A 101 -7.54 2.64 0.51
N ALA A 102 -7.40 1.34 0.30
CA ALA A 102 -7.20 0.78 -1.03
C ALA A 102 -8.40 0.97 -2.00
N PRO A 103 -9.68 0.87 -1.58
CA PRO A 103 -10.81 1.22 -2.45
C PRO A 103 -10.73 2.65 -2.98
N LEU A 104 -10.31 3.60 -2.11
CA LEU A 104 -10.07 4.99 -2.52
C LEU A 104 -8.89 5.09 -3.49
N GLY A 105 -7.82 4.33 -3.26
CA GLY A 105 -6.65 4.27 -4.14
C GLY A 105 -6.99 3.76 -5.54
N LEU A 106 -7.82 2.72 -5.63
CA LEU A 106 -8.33 2.17 -6.88
C LEU A 106 -9.24 3.16 -7.61
N ALA A 107 -10.16 3.82 -6.90
CA ALA A 107 -11.04 4.84 -7.48
C ALA A 107 -10.23 6.03 -8.04
N PHE A 108 -9.21 6.47 -7.32
CA PHE A 108 -8.31 7.55 -7.77
C PHE A 108 -7.52 7.16 -9.02
N LEU A 109 -7.02 5.93 -9.08
CA LEU A 109 -6.31 5.39 -10.24
C LEU A 109 -7.24 5.30 -11.48
N PHE A 110 -8.49 4.89 -11.28
CA PHE A 110 -9.49 4.86 -12.36
C PHE A 110 -9.75 6.26 -12.92
N PHE A 111 -9.91 7.27 -12.05
CA PHE A 111 -10.12 8.65 -12.48
C PHE A 111 -8.93 9.21 -13.26
N LEU A 112 -7.70 8.92 -12.83
CA LEU A 112 -6.48 9.32 -13.54
C LEU A 112 -6.42 8.74 -14.96
N ASN A 113 -6.71 7.45 -15.11
CA ASN A 113 -6.72 6.80 -16.42
C ASN A 113 -7.83 7.34 -17.33
N TRP A 114 -9.01 7.62 -16.77
CA TRP A 114 -10.12 8.20 -17.52
C TRP A 114 -9.75 9.61 -18.05
N LYS A 115 -9.09 10.43 -17.23
CA LYS A 115 -8.59 11.74 -17.65
C LYS A 115 -7.53 11.65 -18.75
N ALA A 116 -6.61 10.67 -18.65
CA ALA A 116 -5.54 10.48 -19.62
C ALA A 116 -6.02 10.01 -21.01
N GLU A 117 -7.21 9.43 -21.11
CA GLU A 117 -7.80 9.04 -22.41
C GLU A 117 -8.62 10.13 -23.10
N HIS A 118 -8.99 11.17 -22.35
CA HIS A 118 -9.75 12.31 -22.87
C HIS A 118 -8.88 13.55 -23.11
N GLN A 119 -7.54 13.43 -23.00
CA GLN A 119 -6.55 14.42 -23.45
C GLN A 119 -5.82 13.91 -24.70
#